data_AF-A0A7V9DWD6-F1
#
_entry.id   AF-A0A7V9DWD6-F1
#
_cell.length_a   1.000
_cell.length_b   1.000
_cell.length_c   1.000
_cell.angle_alpha   90.00
_cell.angle_beta   90.00
_cell.angle_gamma   90.00
#
_symmetry.space_group_name_H-M   'P 1'
#
loop_
_entity.id
_entity.type
_entity.pdbx_description
1 polymer ?
#
loop_
_entity_poly.entity_id
_entity_poly.type
_entity_poly.pdbx_seq_one_letter_code
_entity_poly.pdbx_strand_id
1 'polypeptide(L)'
;MQLRCWLTSLASLLTLIASDVRTEAITDARYAAPVDRYGHFALGRPHEYARLTATTNIGRKLELQLPDDEVFEDLAPRVVRLAADAPQEILVIISRRNSGSRLVLVRLSDNGLSISAQSAAIGTPMRWLNPVGVADLDGDGRAEIAAVITPHIGGTLKVYRRSGAELIEVAALAGFSNHVYGSGVLTLSTPVSIAGGVYLLVPDATRLHLRIIALRGGRLIETGRCPLSAPVTGAIELGSAGEVSLGTHVGRQVVVLGNCVR
;
A
#
# COMPACT_ATOMS: atom_id res chain seq x y z
N MET A 1 -73.51 -26.03 41.24
CA MET A 1 -73.15 -24.85 40.42
C MET A 1 -71.71 -24.48 40.75
N GLN A 2 -70.73 -25.04 40.04
CA GLN A 2 -69.29 -24.80 40.26
C GLN A 2 -68.71 -24.18 38.99
N LEU A 3 -68.20 -22.95 39.12
CA LEU A 3 -67.49 -22.22 38.06
C LEU A 3 -66.08 -22.80 37.87
N ARG A 4 -65.71 -23.08 36.61
CA ARG A 4 -64.32 -23.37 36.21
C ARG A 4 -63.61 -22.06 35.85
N CYS A 5 -62.60 -21.69 36.63
CA CYS A 5 -61.63 -20.65 36.28
C CYS A 5 -60.65 -21.20 35.22
N TRP A 6 -60.49 -20.45 34.13
CA TRP A 6 -59.42 -20.67 33.15
C TRP A 6 -58.30 -19.65 33.42
N LEU A 7 -57.10 -20.14 33.75
CA LEU A 7 -55.87 -19.33 33.82
C LEU A 7 -55.16 -19.44 32.48
N THR A 8 -55.09 -18.33 31.73
CA THR A 8 -54.26 -18.21 30.54
C THR A 8 -52.86 -17.75 30.93
N SER A 9 -51.86 -18.63 30.80
CA SER A 9 -50.45 -18.25 30.91
C SER A 9 -50.01 -17.48 29.67
N LEU A 10 -49.63 -16.22 29.85
CA LEU A 10 -48.98 -15.40 28.82
C LEU A 10 -47.47 -15.68 28.86
N ALA A 11 -46.94 -16.36 27.85
CA ALA A 11 -45.49 -16.51 27.66
C ALA A 11 -44.97 -15.28 26.90
N SER A 12 -44.25 -14.39 27.58
CA SER A 12 -43.56 -13.26 26.94
C SER A 12 -42.30 -13.76 26.22
N LEU A 13 -42.35 -13.76 24.89
CA LEU A 13 -41.20 -14.03 24.03
C LEU A 13 -40.33 -12.76 23.96
N LEU A 14 -39.22 -12.71 24.73
CA LEU A 14 -38.20 -11.67 24.54
C LEU A 14 -37.37 -12.02 23.30
N THR A 15 -37.61 -11.32 22.21
CA THR A 15 -36.71 -11.29 21.05
C THR A 15 -35.52 -10.39 21.36
N LEU A 16 -34.35 -10.98 21.62
CA LEU A 16 -33.09 -10.23 21.59
C LEU A 16 -32.82 -9.81 20.14
N ILE A 17 -32.99 -8.52 19.86
CA ILE A 17 -32.47 -7.91 18.63
C ILE A 17 -30.97 -7.75 18.88
N ALA A 18 -30.15 -8.65 18.33
CA ALA A 18 -28.71 -8.46 18.28
C ALA A 18 -28.43 -7.29 17.33
N SER A 19 -28.12 -6.12 17.88
CA SER A 19 -27.56 -5.02 17.12
C SER A 19 -26.20 -5.46 16.58
N ASP A 20 -26.09 -5.62 15.27
CA ASP A 20 -24.81 -5.85 14.59
C ASP A 20 -23.99 -4.55 14.69
N VAL A 21 -23.28 -4.38 15.81
CA VAL A 21 -22.38 -3.24 16.03
C VAL A 21 -21.20 -3.43 15.10
N ARG A 22 -21.32 -2.91 13.88
CA ARG A 22 -20.20 -2.83 12.95
C ARG A 22 -19.15 -1.92 13.56
N THR A 23 -17.95 -2.45 13.75
CA THR A 23 -16.79 -1.64 14.15
C THR A 23 -16.56 -0.55 13.12
N GLU A 24 -16.36 0.69 13.57
CA GLU A 24 -16.05 1.82 12.70
C GLU A 24 -14.74 1.53 11.95
N ALA A 25 -14.74 1.70 10.63
CA ALA A 25 -13.59 1.38 9.77
C ALA A 25 -13.41 2.45 8.69
N ILE A 26 -12.16 2.72 8.33
CA ILE A 26 -11.79 3.65 7.25
C ILE A 26 -12.18 3.04 5.90
N THR A 27 -12.95 3.77 5.10
CA THR A 27 -13.41 3.32 3.77
C THR A 27 -12.83 4.14 2.61
N ASP A 28 -12.48 5.41 2.84
CA ASP A 28 -11.87 6.29 1.83
C ASP A 28 -10.84 7.21 2.47
N ALA A 29 -9.82 7.61 1.70
CA ALA A 29 -8.79 8.55 2.14
C ALA A 29 -8.26 9.42 0.99
N ARG A 30 -7.99 10.69 1.27
CA ARG A 30 -7.51 11.68 0.28
C ARG A 30 -6.50 12.63 0.89
N TYR A 31 -5.51 13.03 0.11
CA TYR A 31 -4.66 14.16 0.47
C TYR A 31 -5.38 15.50 0.22
N ALA A 32 -5.08 16.49 1.05
CA ALA A 32 -5.68 17.83 1.02
C ALA A 32 -4.66 18.89 1.46
N ALA A 33 -5.02 20.17 1.30
CA ALA A 33 -4.14 21.31 1.58
C ALA A 33 -2.80 21.20 0.82
N PRO A 34 -2.80 21.38 -0.52
CA PRO A 34 -1.57 21.34 -1.31
C PRO A 34 -0.59 22.41 -0.84
N VAL A 35 0.70 22.08 -0.82
CA VAL A 35 1.82 22.94 -0.40
C VAL A 35 3.01 22.77 -1.34
N ASP A 36 4.03 23.61 -1.20
CA ASP A 36 5.28 23.56 -1.98
C ASP A 36 6.55 23.66 -1.11
N ARG A 37 6.40 23.42 0.20
CA ARG A 37 7.45 23.65 1.21
C ARG A 37 8.59 22.63 1.22
N TYR A 38 8.38 21.44 0.66
CA TYR A 38 9.43 20.43 0.52
C TYR A 38 10.15 20.63 -0.82
N GLY A 39 9.40 20.80 -1.91
CA GLY A 39 9.93 21.26 -3.19
C GLY A 39 10.60 20.19 -4.04
N HIS A 40 10.41 18.90 -3.74
CA HIS A 40 11.02 17.81 -4.51
C HIS A 40 10.26 17.56 -5.82
N PHE A 41 8.94 17.43 -5.75
CA PHE A 41 8.06 17.17 -6.89
C PHE A 41 8.49 15.97 -7.75
N ALA A 42 8.94 14.87 -7.13
CA ALA A 42 9.31 13.64 -7.83
C ALA A 42 8.18 13.12 -8.73
N LEU A 43 6.92 13.40 -8.37
CA LEU A 43 5.70 12.98 -9.06
C LEU A 43 5.15 14.04 -10.03
N GLY A 44 5.92 15.11 -10.27
CA GLY A 44 5.44 16.34 -10.90
C GLY A 44 4.76 17.29 -9.90
N ARG A 45 4.28 18.45 -10.36
CA ARG A 45 3.53 19.42 -9.55
C ARG A 45 2.02 19.19 -9.69
N PRO A 46 1.18 19.51 -8.67
CA PRO A 46 1.50 19.97 -7.32
C PRO A 46 1.30 18.86 -6.26
N HIS A 47 2.17 17.84 -6.23
CA HIS A 47 1.96 16.60 -5.45
C HIS A 47 2.63 16.59 -4.07
N GLU A 48 2.47 17.67 -3.32
CA GLU A 48 2.87 17.78 -1.93
C GLU A 48 1.67 18.30 -1.13
N TYR A 49 1.36 17.65 0.00
CA TYR A 49 0.15 17.94 0.76
C TYR A 49 0.43 18.03 2.25
N ALA A 50 -0.26 18.94 2.95
CA ALA A 50 -0.10 19.11 4.39
C ALA A 50 -1.12 18.28 5.19
N ARG A 51 -2.17 17.75 4.55
CA ARG A 51 -3.27 17.07 5.24
C ARG A 51 -3.66 15.76 4.59
N LEU A 52 -3.97 14.78 5.43
CA LEU A 52 -4.69 13.55 5.08
C LEU A 52 -6.11 13.67 5.60
N THR A 53 -7.09 13.33 4.78
CA THR A 53 -8.50 13.22 5.15
C THR A 53 -8.96 11.78 4.97
N ALA A 54 -9.90 11.33 5.82
CA ALA A 54 -10.49 10.00 5.72
C ALA A 54 -11.99 10.03 5.99
N THR A 55 -12.71 9.10 5.38
CA THR A 55 -14.13 8.83 5.65
C THR A 55 -14.29 7.41 6.17
N THR A 56 -15.14 7.22 7.18
CA THR A 56 -15.44 5.90 7.73
C THR A 56 -16.75 5.31 7.18
N ASN A 57 -16.96 4.03 7.43
CA ASN A 57 -18.19 3.29 7.05
C ASN A 57 -19.48 3.86 7.69
N ILE A 58 -19.38 4.69 8.73
CA ILE A 58 -20.51 5.40 9.34
C ILE A 58 -20.61 6.87 8.88
N GLY A 59 -19.79 7.28 7.90
CA GLY A 59 -19.80 8.63 7.33
C GLY A 59 -19.03 9.68 8.15
N ARG A 60 -18.32 9.30 9.22
CA ARG A 60 -17.46 10.22 9.97
C ARG A 60 -16.33 10.70 9.07
N LYS A 61 -16.10 12.02 9.06
CA LYS A 61 -14.97 12.64 8.38
C LYS A 61 -13.88 12.98 9.39
N LEU A 62 -12.65 12.66 9.04
CA LEU A 62 -11.48 12.81 9.90
C LEU A 62 -10.34 13.46 9.14
N GLU A 63 -9.44 14.10 9.87
CA GLU A 63 -8.23 14.69 9.31
C GLU A 63 -6.99 14.45 10.17
N LEU A 64 -5.84 14.39 9.51
CA LEU A 64 -4.51 14.40 10.11
C LEU A 64 -3.69 15.50 9.43
N GLN A 65 -3.27 16.50 10.21
CA GLN A 65 -2.44 17.61 9.76
C GLN A 65 -0.97 17.31 10.08
N LEU A 66 -0.08 17.50 9.12
CA LEU A 66 1.36 17.37 9.33
C LEU A 66 1.99 18.67 9.86
N PRO A 67 3.07 18.56 10.65
CA PRO A 67 3.88 19.71 11.07
C PRO A 67 4.57 20.37 9.87
N ASP A 68 5.06 21.60 10.05
CA ASP A 68 5.53 22.44 8.94
C ASP A 68 6.81 21.98 8.23
N ASP A 69 7.53 21.04 8.82
CA ASP A 69 8.73 20.44 8.25
C ASP A 69 8.45 19.12 7.49
N GLU A 70 7.19 18.71 7.37
CA GLU A 70 6.77 17.49 6.70
C GLU A 70 5.74 17.71 5.59
N VAL A 71 5.69 16.81 4.61
CA VAL A 71 4.63 16.75 3.59
C VAL A 71 4.23 15.29 3.33
N PHE A 72 2.99 15.05 2.92
CA PHE A 72 2.66 13.84 2.20
C PHE A 72 3.15 13.97 0.76
N GLU A 73 4.02 13.08 0.32
CA GLU A 73 4.66 13.10 -1.01
C GLU A 73 4.21 11.88 -1.84
N ASP A 74 2.96 11.91 -2.29
CA ASP A 74 2.26 10.81 -2.96
C ASP A 74 1.00 11.34 -3.67
N LEU A 75 0.38 10.53 -4.54
CA LEU A 75 -0.81 10.93 -5.31
C LEU A 75 -2.13 10.50 -4.67
N ALA A 76 -2.14 9.32 -4.05
CA ALA A 76 -3.33 8.77 -3.43
C ALA A 76 -2.94 7.92 -2.21
N PRO A 77 -3.55 8.17 -1.03
CA PRO A 77 -3.38 7.28 0.12
C PRO A 77 -3.90 5.88 -0.21
N ARG A 78 -3.26 4.84 0.34
CA ARG A 78 -3.67 3.45 0.11
C ARG A 78 -4.32 2.91 1.37
N VAL A 79 -5.62 2.60 1.34
CA VAL A 79 -6.29 1.90 2.45
C VAL A 79 -5.89 0.43 2.41
N VAL A 80 -5.30 -0.08 3.49
CA VAL A 80 -4.70 -1.41 3.58
C VAL A 80 -5.17 -2.14 4.83
N ARG A 81 -4.99 -3.47 4.84
CA ARG A 81 -5.22 -4.33 6.00
C ARG A 81 -4.05 -5.30 6.10
N LEU A 82 -3.40 -5.37 7.27
CA LEU A 82 -2.17 -6.16 7.44
C LEU A 82 -2.40 -7.62 7.87
N ALA A 83 -3.60 -7.98 8.29
CA ALA A 83 -4.01 -9.36 8.59
C ALA A 83 -5.53 -9.45 8.49
N ALA A 84 -6.10 -10.63 8.31
CA ALA A 84 -7.55 -10.80 8.11
C ALA A 84 -8.39 -10.15 9.23
N ASP A 85 -7.93 -10.22 10.47
CA ASP A 85 -8.56 -9.69 11.68
C ASP A 85 -8.04 -8.31 12.11
N ALA A 86 -6.99 -7.78 11.47
CA ALA A 86 -6.46 -6.46 11.78
C ALA A 86 -7.38 -5.34 11.24
N PRO A 87 -7.45 -4.17 11.89
CA PRO A 87 -8.21 -3.03 11.38
C PRO A 87 -7.66 -2.51 10.05
N GLN A 88 -8.49 -1.78 9.30
CA GLN A 88 -8.02 -1.02 8.14
C GLN A 88 -7.17 0.17 8.58
N GLU A 89 -6.08 0.40 7.86
CA GLU A 89 -5.17 1.52 8.05
C GLU A 89 -4.92 2.20 6.70
N ILE A 90 -4.28 3.37 6.71
CA ILE A 90 -3.92 4.12 5.52
C ILE A 90 -2.39 4.13 5.43
N LEU A 91 -1.86 3.53 4.37
CA LEU A 91 -0.47 3.64 3.99
C LEU A 91 -0.24 4.95 3.24
N VAL A 92 0.68 5.75 3.75
CA VAL A 92 1.09 7.06 3.20
C VAL A 92 2.62 7.17 3.16
N ILE A 93 3.10 8.16 2.40
CA ILE A 93 4.51 8.52 2.32
C ILE A 93 4.66 9.90 2.95
N ILE A 94 5.45 9.99 4.02
CA ILE A 94 5.77 11.29 4.64
C ILE A 94 7.23 11.63 4.35
N SER A 95 7.45 12.82 3.80
CA SER A 95 8.77 13.39 3.57
C SER A 95 9.06 14.51 4.55
N ARG A 96 10.21 14.45 5.23
CA ARG A 96 10.68 15.49 6.14
C ARG A 96 11.88 16.21 5.55
N ARG A 97 11.92 17.53 5.73
CA ARG A 97 12.93 18.44 5.16
C ARG A 97 14.38 17.94 5.24
N ASN A 98 14.75 17.37 6.39
CA ASN A 98 16.14 17.02 6.68
C ASN A 98 16.46 15.52 6.55
N SER A 99 15.48 14.65 6.34
CA SER A 99 15.69 13.19 6.39
C SER A 99 15.05 12.41 5.24
N GLY A 100 14.36 13.07 4.32
CA GLY A 100 13.69 12.41 3.20
C GLY A 100 12.43 11.65 3.60
N SER A 101 11.97 10.78 2.70
CA SER A 101 10.72 10.03 2.86
C SER A 101 10.82 8.85 3.81
N ARG A 102 9.66 8.46 4.36
CA ARG A 102 9.42 7.22 5.10
C ARG A 102 8.02 6.67 4.81
N LEU A 103 7.84 5.36 4.99
CA LEU A 103 6.53 4.72 4.97
C LEU A 103 5.85 4.95 6.32
N VAL A 104 4.56 5.28 6.31
CA VAL A 104 3.77 5.51 7.52
C VAL A 104 2.41 4.84 7.39
N LEU A 105 1.98 4.17 8.46
CA LEU A 105 0.62 3.70 8.63
C LEU A 105 -0.12 4.67 9.55
N VAL A 106 -1.29 5.12 9.09
CA VAL A 106 -2.22 5.94 9.86
C VAL A 106 -3.45 5.10 10.15
N ARG A 107 -3.90 5.06 11.41
CA ARG A 107 -5.07 4.31 11.85
C ARG A 107 -6.18 5.23 12.32
N LEU A 108 -7.38 4.66 12.40
CA LEU A 108 -8.44 5.19 13.24
C LEU A 108 -8.13 4.92 14.71
N SER A 109 -8.28 5.94 15.54
CA SER A 109 -8.23 5.89 17.00
C SER A 109 -9.42 6.64 17.58
N ASP A 110 -9.66 6.52 18.88
CA ASP A 110 -10.79 7.18 19.55
C ASP A 110 -10.80 8.71 19.30
N ASN A 111 -9.60 9.30 19.27
CA ASN A 111 -9.38 10.74 19.06
C ASN A 111 -9.26 11.14 17.57
N GLY A 112 -9.55 10.24 16.62
CA GLY A 112 -9.44 10.48 15.18
C GLY A 112 -8.27 9.75 14.52
N LEU A 113 -7.68 10.34 13.48
CA LEU A 113 -6.55 9.72 12.77
C LEU A 113 -5.24 9.90 13.57
N SER A 114 -4.45 8.84 13.69
CA SER A 114 -3.13 8.89 14.32
C SER A 114 -2.14 7.96 13.63
N ILE A 115 -0.85 8.31 13.66
CA ILE A 115 0.23 7.44 13.17
C ILE A 115 0.29 6.20 14.07
N SER A 116 0.23 5.02 13.47
CA SER A 116 0.23 3.73 14.16
C SER A 116 1.54 2.97 14.02
N ALA A 117 2.25 3.15 12.91
CA ALA A 117 3.60 2.65 12.68
C ALA A 117 4.33 3.45 11.60
N GLN A 118 5.66 3.43 11.62
CA GLN A 118 6.48 4.05 10.57
C GLN A 118 7.81 3.33 10.36
N SER A 119 8.36 3.44 9.15
CA SER A 119 9.73 3.00 8.88
C SER A 119 10.74 4.05 9.34
N ALA A 120 12.02 3.67 9.42
CA ALA A 120 13.09 4.66 9.39
C ALA A 120 12.96 5.54 8.13
N ALA A 121 13.31 6.82 8.26
CA ALA A 121 13.44 7.70 7.09
C ALA A 121 14.65 7.28 6.26
N ILE A 122 14.64 7.59 4.96
CA ILE A 122 15.74 7.26 4.05
C ILE A 122 17.07 7.88 4.53
N GLY A 123 17.01 9.00 5.25
CA GLY A 123 18.15 9.60 5.94
C GLY A 123 18.76 10.80 5.21
N THR A 124 18.29 11.11 4.00
CA THR A 124 18.79 12.22 3.17
C THR A 124 17.62 13.00 2.58
N PRO A 125 17.65 14.36 2.58
CA PRO A 125 16.64 15.19 1.94
C PRO A 125 16.41 14.82 0.46
N MET A 126 15.19 15.04 -0.03
CA MET A 126 14.81 14.78 -1.43
C MET A 126 15.09 13.35 -1.89
N ARG A 127 15.12 12.40 -0.95
CA ARG A 127 15.09 10.98 -1.25
C ARG A 127 13.69 10.47 -1.01
N TRP A 128 13.17 9.81 -2.03
CA TRP A 128 11.80 9.32 -2.08
C TRP A 128 11.77 7.82 -2.35
N LEU A 129 10.61 7.21 -2.13
CA LEU A 129 10.33 5.79 -2.34
C LEU A 129 8.98 5.61 -3.01
N ASN A 130 8.83 4.59 -3.85
CA ASN A 130 7.53 4.23 -4.42
C ASN A 130 7.07 2.87 -3.87
N PRO A 131 5.90 2.78 -3.21
CA PRO A 131 5.31 1.50 -2.83
C PRO A 131 5.08 0.61 -4.05
N VAL A 132 5.48 -0.66 -3.94
CA VAL A 132 5.09 -1.72 -4.88
C VAL A 132 3.71 -2.24 -4.53
N GLY A 133 3.43 -2.41 -3.24
CA GLY A 133 2.14 -2.88 -2.74
C GLY A 133 2.21 -3.44 -1.34
N VAL A 134 1.06 -3.89 -0.84
CA VAL A 134 0.88 -4.55 0.45
C VAL A 134 0.24 -5.90 0.22
N ALA A 135 0.92 -6.98 0.60
CA ALA A 135 0.44 -8.35 0.42
C ALA A 135 1.17 -9.29 1.39
N ASP A 136 0.57 -10.43 1.70
CA ASP A 136 1.21 -11.53 2.43
C ASP A 136 2.22 -12.22 1.49
N LEU A 137 3.48 -11.78 1.55
CA LEU A 137 4.50 -12.15 0.56
C LEU A 137 5.14 -13.51 0.85
N ASP A 138 5.19 -13.90 2.12
CA ASP A 138 5.72 -15.20 2.56
C ASP A 138 4.66 -16.23 2.94
N GLY A 139 3.38 -15.84 3.00
CA GLY A 139 2.25 -16.74 3.20
C GLY A 139 1.94 -17.04 4.67
N ASP A 140 2.40 -16.21 5.62
CA ASP A 140 2.21 -16.42 7.06
C ASP A 140 0.88 -15.86 7.59
N GLY A 141 0.05 -15.28 6.72
CA GLY A 141 -1.23 -14.67 7.03
C GLY A 141 -1.13 -13.19 7.41
N ARG A 142 0.08 -12.60 7.40
CA ARG A 142 0.33 -11.18 7.67
C ARG A 142 0.95 -10.53 6.45
N ALA A 143 0.41 -9.38 6.05
CA ALA A 143 0.92 -8.65 4.91
C ALA A 143 2.20 -7.88 5.24
N GLU A 144 3.17 -7.96 4.34
CA GLU A 144 4.30 -7.06 4.26
C GLU A 144 4.00 -5.86 3.37
N ILE A 145 4.82 -4.81 3.52
CA ILE A 145 4.82 -3.64 2.66
C ILE A 145 6.10 -3.67 1.82
N ALA A 146 5.96 -3.74 0.49
CA ALA A 146 7.09 -3.66 -0.43
C ALA A 146 7.18 -2.26 -1.05
N ALA A 147 8.39 -1.72 -1.15
CA ALA A 147 8.64 -0.42 -1.78
C ALA A 147 10.04 -0.39 -2.45
N VAL A 148 10.17 0.38 -3.53
CA VAL A 148 11.48 0.68 -4.12
C VAL A 148 11.95 2.01 -3.56
N ILE A 149 13.04 1.97 -2.80
CA ILE A 149 13.71 3.13 -2.24
C ILE A 149 14.58 3.78 -3.30
N THR A 150 14.50 5.11 -3.42
CA THR A 150 15.26 5.92 -4.38
C THR A 150 15.23 5.38 -5.81
N PRO A 151 14.04 5.21 -6.42
CA PRO A 151 13.86 4.53 -7.71
C PRO A 151 14.52 5.26 -8.90
N HIS A 152 15.03 6.47 -8.69
CA HIS A 152 15.70 7.29 -9.71
C HIS A 152 17.23 7.19 -9.69
N ILE A 153 17.82 6.59 -8.65
CA ILE A 153 19.28 6.51 -8.47
C ILE A 153 19.70 5.15 -7.89
N GLY A 154 19.77 4.14 -8.76
CA GLY A 154 20.20 2.78 -8.42
C GLY A 154 19.08 1.89 -7.88
N GLY A 155 18.29 2.42 -6.95
CA GLY A 155 17.04 1.84 -6.46
C GLY A 155 17.18 0.51 -5.72
N THR A 156 16.52 0.40 -4.57
CA THR A 156 16.52 -0.83 -3.75
C THR A 156 15.10 -1.25 -3.45
N LEU A 157 14.71 -2.44 -3.89
CA LEU A 157 13.48 -3.08 -3.45
C LEU A 157 13.66 -3.51 -1.99
N LYS A 158 12.83 -2.97 -1.11
CA LYS A 158 12.78 -3.32 0.31
C LYS A 158 11.42 -3.86 0.68
N VAL A 159 11.42 -4.76 1.65
CA VAL A 159 10.22 -5.33 2.27
C VAL A 159 10.23 -5.01 3.75
N TYR A 160 9.09 -4.55 4.25
CA TYR A 160 8.89 -4.17 5.64
C TYR A 160 7.81 -5.02 6.29
N ARG A 161 8.06 -5.43 7.53
CA ARG A 161 7.08 -6.06 8.41
C ARG A 161 6.76 -5.14 9.58
N ARG A 162 5.50 -5.11 9.99
CA ARG A 162 5.10 -4.35 11.18
C ARG A 162 5.56 -5.07 12.45
N SER A 163 6.21 -4.32 13.34
CA SER A 163 6.51 -4.72 14.71
C SER A 163 6.10 -3.59 15.65
N GLY A 164 4.93 -3.71 16.29
CA GLY A 164 4.38 -2.65 17.13
C GLY A 164 4.18 -1.33 16.37
N ALA A 165 4.95 -0.31 16.78
CA ALA A 165 4.95 1.03 16.19
C ALA A 165 5.99 1.21 15.07
N GLU A 166 6.70 0.16 14.68
CA GLU A 166 7.75 0.21 13.67
C GLU A 166 7.38 -0.61 12.43
N LEU A 167 7.83 -0.14 11.27
CA LEU A 167 7.93 -0.91 10.04
C LEU A 167 9.40 -1.30 9.86
N ILE A 168 9.73 -2.53 10.26
CA ILE A 168 11.10 -3.05 10.25
C ILE A 168 11.40 -3.64 8.88
N GLU A 169 12.54 -3.25 8.31
CA GLU A 169 13.07 -3.85 7.09
C GLU A 169 13.45 -5.31 7.34
N VAL A 170 12.85 -6.23 6.58
CA VAL A 170 13.11 -7.68 6.71
C VAL A 170 13.87 -8.24 5.52
N ALA A 171 13.87 -7.55 4.37
CA ALA A 171 14.64 -7.94 3.19
C ALA A 171 14.91 -6.75 2.27
N ALA A 172 16.03 -6.81 1.55
CA ALA A 172 16.42 -5.81 0.56
C ALA A 172 17.13 -6.45 -0.65
N LEU A 173 16.92 -5.87 -1.84
CA LEU A 173 17.59 -6.27 -3.08
C LEU A 173 17.76 -5.04 -3.99
N ALA A 174 18.97 -4.79 -4.45
CA ALA A 174 19.29 -3.63 -5.30
C ALA A 174 18.94 -3.86 -6.78
N GLY A 175 18.95 -2.78 -7.56
CA GLY A 175 18.88 -2.81 -9.02
C GLY A 175 17.45 -2.75 -9.56
N PHE A 176 16.63 -1.85 -9.02
CA PHE A 176 15.23 -1.68 -9.42
C PHE A 176 14.88 -0.23 -9.71
N SER A 177 13.93 0.00 -10.61
CA SER A 177 13.34 1.32 -10.85
C SER A 177 11.86 1.15 -11.21
N ASN A 178 10.96 1.50 -10.29
CA ASN A 178 9.51 1.43 -10.52
C ASN A 178 8.87 2.83 -10.63
N HIS A 179 9.66 3.84 -10.98
CA HIS A 179 9.16 5.18 -11.17
C HIS A 179 10.02 5.98 -12.15
N VAL A 180 9.37 6.78 -13.00
CA VAL A 180 10.03 7.75 -13.87
C VAL A 180 9.90 9.12 -13.23
N TYR A 181 11.00 9.81 -12.98
CA TYR A 181 10.98 11.13 -12.35
C TYR A 181 10.09 12.11 -13.12
N GLY A 182 9.24 12.83 -12.40
CA GLY A 182 8.26 13.77 -12.96
C GLY A 182 6.97 13.13 -13.48
N SER A 183 6.86 11.80 -13.47
CA SER A 183 5.64 11.09 -13.89
C SER A 183 4.61 11.02 -12.77
N GLY A 184 3.33 11.04 -13.15
CA GLY A 184 2.22 10.72 -12.24
C GLY A 184 1.89 9.21 -12.16
N VAL A 185 2.67 8.36 -12.82
CA VAL A 185 2.40 6.92 -12.87
C VAL A 185 3.19 6.19 -11.77
N LEU A 186 2.50 5.78 -10.72
CA LEU A 186 3.10 5.05 -9.58
C LEU A 186 3.07 3.52 -9.73
N THR A 187 2.38 3.00 -10.74
CA THR A 187 2.01 1.58 -10.87
C THR A 187 2.88 0.81 -11.88
N LEU A 188 4.15 1.17 -12.02
CA LEU A 188 5.13 0.40 -12.82
C LEU A 188 5.50 -0.94 -12.16
N SER A 189 4.97 -1.23 -10.97
CA SER A 189 5.20 -2.44 -10.20
C SER A 189 3.93 -2.85 -9.46
N THR A 190 3.76 -4.15 -9.20
CA THR A 190 2.58 -4.65 -8.48
C THR A 190 2.86 -6.03 -7.85
N PRO A 191 2.28 -6.37 -6.69
CA PRO A 191 2.17 -7.75 -6.26
C PRO A 191 1.19 -8.52 -7.17
N VAL A 192 1.44 -9.81 -7.34
CA VAL A 192 0.60 -10.75 -8.11
C VAL A 192 0.53 -12.11 -7.43
N SER A 193 -0.61 -12.77 -7.54
CA SER A 193 -0.79 -14.17 -7.12
C SER A 193 -0.66 -15.09 -8.33
N ILE A 194 0.28 -16.03 -8.28
CA ILE A 194 0.55 -17.00 -9.35
C ILE A 194 0.65 -18.37 -8.72
N ALA A 195 -0.21 -19.31 -9.14
CA ALA A 195 -0.20 -20.71 -8.69
C ALA A 195 -0.12 -20.86 -7.15
N GLY A 196 -0.86 -20.02 -6.41
CA GLY A 196 -0.90 -20.03 -4.94
C GLY A 196 0.26 -19.32 -4.23
N GLY A 197 1.26 -18.80 -4.96
CA GLY A 197 2.31 -17.96 -4.39
C GLY A 197 2.11 -16.49 -4.71
N VAL A 198 2.57 -15.60 -3.81
CA VAL A 198 2.62 -14.16 -4.06
C VAL A 198 4.02 -13.77 -4.54
N TYR A 199 4.06 -12.93 -5.58
CA TYR A 199 5.27 -12.42 -6.21
C TYR A 199 5.15 -10.92 -6.42
N LEU A 200 6.29 -10.23 -6.50
CA LEU A 200 6.39 -8.82 -6.86
C LEU A 200 6.87 -8.72 -8.30
N LEU A 201 6.12 -8.02 -9.13
CA LEU A 201 6.55 -7.61 -10.46
C LEU A 201 7.18 -6.23 -10.36
N VAL A 202 8.49 -6.14 -10.60
CA VAL A 202 9.24 -4.89 -10.46
C VAL A 202 10.25 -4.76 -11.61
N PRO A 203 10.29 -3.64 -12.35
CA PRO A 203 11.28 -3.45 -13.38
C PRO A 203 12.69 -3.32 -12.78
N ASP A 204 13.68 -3.80 -13.53
CA ASP A 204 15.09 -3.56 -13.19
C ASP A 204 15.46 -2.07 -13.28
N ALA A 205 16.68 -1.72 -12.88
CA ALA A 205 17.14 -0.31 -12.90
C ALA A 205 17.10 0.34 -14.30
N THR A 206 17.19 -0.45 -15.37
CA THR A 206 17.10 0.03 -16.76
C THR A 206 15.66 0.14 -17.25
N ARG A 207 14.71 -0.49 -16.53
CA ARG A 207 13.32 -0.72 -16.89
C ARG A 207 13.12 -1.53 -18.18
N LEU A 208 14.17 -2.21 -18.68
CA LEU A 208 14.12 -3.07 -19.87
C LEU A 208 13.80 -4.54 -19.56
N HIS A 209 13.77 -4.91 -18.27
CA HIS A 209 13.31 -6.21 -17.85
C HIS A 209 12.28 -6.08 -16.73
N LEU A 210 11.20 -6.85 -16.82
CA LEU A 210 10.29 -7.08 -15.70
C LEU A 210 10.83 -8.25 -14.89
N ARG A 211 11.21 -8.01 -13.63
CA ARG A 211 11.70 -9.05 -12.72
C ARG A 211 10.53 -9.55 -11.85
N ILE A 212 10.49 -10.86 -11.65
CA ILE A 212 9.52 -11.56 -10.79
C ILE A 212 10.26 -11.93 -9.51
N ILE A 213 9.89 -11.32 -8.40
CA ILE A 213 10.59 -11.46 -7.12
C ILE A 213 9.69 -12.13 -6.09
N ALA A 214 10.21 -13.10 -5.35
CA ALA A 214 9.55 -13.73 -4.21
C ALA A 214 10.26 -13.38 -2.89
N LEU A 215 9.50 -13.30 -1.79
CA LEU A 215 10.06 -13.29 -0.44
C LEU A 215 10.10 -14.72 0.10
N ARG A 216 11.29 -15.25 0.42
CA ARG A 216 11.47 -16.60 0.96
C ARG A 216 12.53 -16.59 2.04
N GLY A 217 12.17 -17.07 3.24
CA GLY A 217 13.10 -17.15 4.37
C GLY A 217 13.79 -15.82 4.70
N GLY A 218 13.05 -14.70 4.66
CA GLY A 218 13.59 -13.36 4.90
C GLY A 218 14.48 -12.82 3.78
N ARG A 219 14.44 -13.39 2.57
CA ARG A 219 15.24 -12.95 1.42
C ARG A 219 14.38 -12.69 0.21
N LEU A 220 14.71 -11.64 -0.53
CA LEU A 220 14.17 -11.39 -1.87
C LEU A 220 14.95 -12.23 -2.90
N ILE A 221 14.24 -13.08 -3.63
CA ILE A 221 14.80 -13.98 -4.64
C ILE A 221 14.14 -13.68 -5.97
N GLU A 222 14.94 -13.49 -7.02
CA GLU A 222 14.43 -13.42 -8.39
C GLU A 222 14.07 -14.82 -8.87
N THR A 223 12.80 -15.02 -9.24
CA THR A 223 12.28 -16.30 -9.72
C THR A 223 11.98 -16.27 -11.22
N GLY A 224 12.14 -15.12 -11.85
CA GLY A 224 12.08 -14.99 -13.30
C GLY A 224 12.32 -13.57 -13.79
N ARG A 225 12.60 -13.45 -15.09
CA ARG A 225 12.88 -12.20 -15.78
C ARG A 225 12.30 -12.20 -17.19
N CYS A 226 11.54 -11.17 -17.51
CA CYS A 226 10.91 -11.00 -18.82
C CYS A 226 11.60 -9.84 -19.57
N PRO A 227 12.18 -10.06 -20.76
CA PRO A 227 12.71 -8.97 -21.57
C PRO A 227 11.57 -8.10 -22.11
N LEU A 228 11.84 -6.79 -22.20
CA LEU A 228 10.92 -5.80 -22.71
C LEU A 228 11.51 -5.12 -23.95
N SER A 229 10.66 -4.75 -24.90
CA SER A 229 11.09 -4.10 -26.15
C SER A 229 11.54 -2.65 -25.95
N ALA A 230 11.11 -2.03 -24.85
CA ALA A 230 11.47 -0.67 -24.45
C ALA A 230 11.31 -0.48 -22.94
N PRO A 231 11.90 0.57 -22.35
CA PRO A 231 11.76 0.84 -20.92
C PRO A 231 10.30 0.99 -20.50
N VAL A 232 9.90 0.36 -19.39
CA VAL A 232 8.59 0.60 -18.77
C VAL A 232 8.49 2.06 -18.32
N THR A 233 7.39 2.70 -18.68
CA THR A 233 7.05 4.08 -18.29
C THR A 233 5.62 4.23 -17.82
N GLY A 234 4.77 3.24 -18.10
CA GLY A 234 3.34 3.23 -17.79
C GLY A 234 2.94 2.15 -16.80
N ALA A 235 1.65 2.12 -16.46
CA ALA A 235 1.07 1.20 -15.50
C ALA A 235 1.22 -0.26 -15.95
N ILE A 236 1.38 -1.15 -14.97
CA ILE A 236 1.13 -2.59 -15.12
C ILE A 236 -0.35 -2.84 -14.84
N GLU A 237 -1.01 -3.52 -15.78
CA GLU A 237 -2.37 -4.00 -15.68
C GLU A 237 -2.36 -5.53 -15.74
N LEU A 238 -3.04 -6.16 -14.79
CA LEU A 238 -3.13 -7.62 -14.72
C LEU A 238 -4.19 -8.10 -15.72
N GLY A 239 -3.81 -9.05 -16.57
CA GLY A 239 -4.70 -9.74 -17.50
C GLY A 239 -5.16 -11.10 -16.97
N SER A 240 -5.82 -11.87 -17.84
CA SER A 240 -6.16 -13.26 -17.56
C SER A 240 -4.93 -14.17 -17.62
N ALA A 241 -4.99 -15.34 -16.96
CA ALA A 241 -4.06 -16.45 -17.17
C ALA A 241 -2.56 -16.14 -16.96
N GLY A 242 -2.22 -15.19 -16.07
CA GLY A 242 -0.81 -14.84 -15.81
C GLY A 242 -0.19 -13.95 -16.88
N GLU A 243 -1.02 -13.28 -17.68
CA GLU A 243 -0.59 -12.20 -18.55
C GLU A 243 -0.59 -10.86 -17.81
N VAL A 244 0.37 -10.00 -18.14
CA VAL A 244 0.38 -8.61 -17.72
C VAL A 244 0.58 -7.71 -18.93
N SER A 245 -0.20 -6.63 -18.98
CA SER A 245 0.00 -5.57 -19.96
C SER A 245 0.69 -4.39 -19.29
N LEU A 246 1.72 -3.85 -19.91
CA LEU A 246 2.50 -2.77 -19.35
C LEU A 246 2.73 -1.66 -20.37
N GLY A 247 2.71 -0.42 -19.91
CA GLY A 247 3.07 0.74 -20.73
C GLY A 247 4.59 0.87 -20.84
N THR A 248 5.10 0.88 -22.07
CA THR A 248 6.50 1.18 -22.39
C THR A 248 6.61 2.56 -23.05
N HIS A 249 7.83 3.06 -23.18
CA HIS A 249 8.11 4.31 -23.89
C HIS A 249 7.62 4.32 -25.35
N VAL A 250 7.43 3.16 -25.99
CA VAL A 250 7.01 3.05 -27.41
C VAL A 250 5.58 2.54 -27.58
N GLY A 251 4.84 2.27 -26.50
CA GLY A 251 3.49 1.73 -26.54
C GLY A 251 3.25 0.64 -25.51
N ARG A 252 2.14 -0.09 -25.61
CA ARG A 252 1.82 -1.19 -24.69
C ARG A 252 2.49 -2.49 -25.13
N GLN A 253 3.00 -3.25 -24.18
CA GLN A 253 3.49 -4.61 -24.37
C GLN A 253 2.70 -5.57 -23.48
N VAL A 254 2.39 -6.77 -23.98
CA VAL A 254 1.86 -7.88 -23.18
C VAL A 254 3.00 -8.85 -22.88
N VAL A 255 3.07 -9.30 -21.63
CA VAL A 255 4.04 -10.27 -21.14
C VAL A 255 3.29 -11.45 -20.53
N VAL A 256 3.60 -12.65 -20.99
CA VAL A 256 3.11 -13.91 -20.40
C VAL A 256 4.12 -14.35 -19.35
N LEU A 257 3.77 -14.25 -18.06
CA LEU A 257 4.72 -14.45 -16.97
C LEU A 257 5.32 -15.87 -16.93
N GLY A 258 4.56 -16.87 -17.39
CA GLY A 258 5.02 -18.26 -17.49
C GLY A 258 6.16 -18.47 -18.49
N ASN A 259 6.35 -17.55 -19.44
CA ASN A 259 7.38 -17.63 -20.48
C ASN A 259 8.67 -16.89 -20.10
N CYS A 260 8.70 -16.26 -18.93
CA CYS A 260 9.86 -15.51 -18.49
C CYS A 260 11.00 -16.47 -18.09
N VAL A 261 12.24 -16.07 -18.41
CA VAL A 261 13.43 -16.88 -18.13
C VAL A 261 13.55 -17.03 -16.62
N ARG A 262 13.77 -18.25 -16.14
CA ARG A 262 14.01 -18.56 -14.72
C ARG A 262 15.50 -18.57 -14.41
#